data_AF-A0A382IZR0-F1
#
_entry.id   AF-A0A382IZR0-F1
#
_cell.length_a   1.000
_cell.length_b   1.000
_cell.length_c   1.000
_cell.angle_alpha   90.00
_cell.angle_beta   90.00
_cell.angle_gamma   90.00
#
_symmetry.space_group_name_H-M   'P 1'
#
loop_
_entity.id
_entity.type
_entity.pdbx_description
1 polymer ?
#
loop_
_entity_poly.entity_id
_entity_poly.type
_entity_poly.pdbx_seq_one_letter_code
_entity_poly.pdbx_strand_id
1 'polypeptide(L)' 'MKKKTFLFTSESVSEGHPDKMADQISDAVLDAILQNDAKARVACEAMITTGYAVIAGE' A
#
# COMPACT_ATOMS: atom_id res chain seq x y z
N MET A 1 26.81 -33.09 5.58
CA MET A 1 26.50 -32.23 4.41
C MET A 1 26.93 -30.80 4.74
N LYS A 2 27.81 -30.16 3.95
CA LYS A 2 28.18 -28.75 4.19
C LYS A 2 26.98 -27.85 3.84
N LYS A 3 26.56 -26.98 4.77
CA LYS A 3 25.55 -25.95 4.48
C LYS A 3 26.11 -25.02 3.39
N LYS A 4 25.34 -24.79 2.33
CA LYS A 4 25.66 -23.77 1.32
C LYS A 4 25.52 -22.40 1.98
N THR A 5 26.57 -21.59 1.93
CA THR A 5 26.52 -20.16 2.25
C THR A 5 25.92 -19.43 1.05
N PHE A 6 24.97 -18.52 1.30
CA PHE A 6 24.42 -17.62 0.29
C PHE A 6 24.32 -16.20 0.86
N LEU A 7 24.41 -15.20 0.00
CA LEU A 7 24.19 -13.80 0.36
C LEU A 7 22.75 -13.43 0.02
N PHE A 8 22.11 -12.68 0.92
CA PHE A 8 20.74 -12.17 0.76
C PHE A 8 20.70 -10.73 1.23
N THR A 9 19.93 -9.90 0.52
CA THR A 9 19.74 -8.49 0.85
C THR A 9 18.26 -8.16 0.66
N SER A 10 17.75 -7.26 1.50
CA SER A 10 16.38 -6.78 1.47
C SER A 10 16.40 -5.31 1.86
N GLU A 11 15.40 -4.57 1.39
CA GLU A 11 15.20 -3.15 1.69
C GLU A 11 13.79 -2.91 2.23
N SER A 12 13.61 -1.74 2.83
CA SER A 12 12.33 -1.23 3.31
C SER A 12 12.36 0.29 3.19
N VAL A 13 11.18 0.90 3.09
CA VAL A 13 11.01 2.35 3.02
C VAL A 13 10.09 2.82 4.14
N SER A 14 10.25 4.07 4.57
CA SER A 14 9.42 4.64 5.62
C SER A 14 8.01 4.96 5.12
N GLU A 15 7.12 5.25 6.06
CA GLU A 15 5.75 5.71 5.80
C GLU A 15 5.67 6.96 4.90
N GLY A 16 6.70 7.81 4.91
CA GLY A 16 6.78 9.00 4.06
C GLY A 16 7.24 8.75 2.62
N HIS A 17 7.58 7.51 2.27
CA HIS A 17 7.87 7.17 0.88
C HIS A 17 6.59 7.30 0.04
N PRO A 18 6.62 7.92 -1.15
CA PRO A 18 5.40 8.19 -1.90
C PRO A 18 4.53 6.94 -2.14
N ASP A 19 5.16 5.82 -2.46
CA ASP A 19 4.46 4.54 -2.64
C ASP A 19 3.78 4.08 -1.35
N LYS A 20 4.43 4.21 -0.19
CA LYS A 20 3.82 3.84 1.10
C LYS A 20 2.72 4.81 1.51
N MET A 21 2.85 6.09 1.18
CA MET A 21 1.77 7.05 1.38
C MET A 21 0.55 6.71 0.52
N ALA A 22 0.75 6.29 -0.74
CA ALA A 22 -0.31 5.81 -1.61
C ALA A 22 -0.99 4.57 -1.03
N ASP A 23 -0.21 3.56 -0.58
CA ASP A 23 -0.72 2.36 0.10
C ASP A 23 -1.61 2.75 1.30
N GLN A 24 -1.11 3.64 2.16
CA GLN A 24 -1.84 4.09 3.35
C GLN A 24 -3.14 4.82 3.02
N ILE A 25 -3.16 5.64 1.96
CA ILE A 25 -4.38 6.31 1.50
C ILE A 25 -5.39 5.28 0.99
N SER A 26 -4.96 4.31 0.18
CA SER A 26 -5.82 3.24 -0.33
C SER A 26 -6.41 2.39 0.81
N ASP A 27 -5.59 2.00 1.78
CA ASP A 27 -6.04 1.23 2.95
C ASP A 27 -7.00 2.03 3.83
N ALA A 28 -6.78 3.33 4.00
CA ALA A 28 -7.69 4.19 4.77
C ALA A 28 -9.08 4.29 4.12
N VAL A 29 -9.15 4.31 2.79
CA VAL A 29 -10.43 4.27 2.05
C VAL A 29 -11.11 2.91 2.25
N LEU A 30 -10.36 1.81 2.12
CA LEU A 30 -10.86 0.45 2.37
C LEU A 30 -11.42 0.34 3.79
N ASP A 31 -10.68 0.75 4.81
CA ASP A 31 -11.07 0.68 6.21
C ASP A 31 -12.36 1.46 6.47
N ALA A 32 -12.46 2.69 5.93
CA ALA A 32 -13.66 3.52 6.08
C ALA A 32 -14.90 2.88 5.44
N ILE A 33 -14.74 2.19 4.31
CA ILE A 33 -15.84 1.47 3.65
C ILE A 33 -16.21 0.22 4.45
N LEU A 34 -15.23 -0.60 4.85
CA LEU A 34 -15.46 -1.85 5.58
C LEU A 34 -16.07 -1.61 6.97
N GLN A 35 -15.81 -0.46 7.60
CA GLN A 35 -16.48 -0.05 8.83
C GLN A 35 -18.01 0.04 8.68
N ASN A 36 -18.50 0.43 7.51
CA ASN A 36 -19.93 0.59 7.23
C ASN A 36 -20.53 -0.63 6.52
N ASP A 37 -19.76 -1.32 5.69
CA ASP A 37 -20.17 -2.55 5.00
C ASP A 37 -19.01 -3.56 4.94
N ALA A 38 -19.03 -4.54 5.85
CA ALA A 38 -18.03 -5.60 5.92
C ALA A 38 -18.01 -6.54 4.70
N LYS A 39 -18.99 -6.46 3.79
CA LYS A 39 -19.04 -7.24 2.54
C LYS A 39 -18.74 -6.40 1.30
N ALA A 40 -18.36 -5.14 1.48
CA ALA A 40 -18.00 -4.27 0.38
C ALA A 40 -16.85 -4.85 -0.45
N ARG A 41 -16.89 -4.58 -1.75
CA ARG A 41 -15.79 -4.86 -2.67
C ARG A 41 -15.14 -3.52 -2.98
N VAL A 42 -13.83 -3.44 -2.78
CA VAL A 42 -13.07 -2.20 -2.93
C VAL A 42 -11.75 -2.56 -3.61
N ALA A 43 -11.50 -1.96 -4.77
CA ALA A 43 -10.19 -1.92 -5.40
C ALA A 43 -9.75 -0.45 -5.53
N CYS A 44 -9.29 0.14 -4.43
CA CYS A 44 -8.89 1.54 -4.36
C CYS A 44 -7.41 1.70 -4.72
N GLU A 45 -7.14 2.49 -5.76
CA GLU A 45 -5.79 2.86 -6.20
C GLU A 45 -5.54 4.34 -5.93
N ALA A 46 -4.39 4.66 -5.31
CA ALA A 46 -3.95 6.03 -5.05
C ALA A 46 -2.69 6.34 -5.87
N MET A 47 -2.75 7.41 -6.67
CA MET A 47 -1.59 7.95 -7.39
C MET A 47 -1.27 9.32 -6.81
N ILE A 48 -0.08 9.48 -6.25
CA ILE A 48 0.33 10.74 -5.64
C ILE A 48 1.48 11.39 -6.39
N THR A 49 1.43 12.70 -6.51
CA THR A 49 2.49 13.52 -7.10
C THR A 49 2.49 14.91 -6.46
N THR A 50 3.34 15.81 -6.95
CA THR A 50 3.49 17.15 -6.39
C THR A 50 2.15 17.90 -6.35
N GLY A 51 1.59 18.08 -5.15
CA GLY A 51 0.37 18.85 -4.93
C GLY A 51 -0.93 18.14 -5.34
N TYR A 52 -0.87 16.86 -5.73
CA TYR A 52 -2.05 16.11 -6.17
C TYR A 52 -2.06 14.68 -5.62
N ALA A 53 -3.26 14.21 -5.29
CA ALA A 53 -3.57 12.80 -5.05
C ALA A 53 -4.80 12.44 -5.87
N VAL A 54 -4.69 11.43 -6.73
CA VAL A 54 -5.78 10.90 -7.56
C VAL A 54 -6.20 9.55 -6.99
N ILE A 55 -7.49 9.40 -6.72
CA ILE A 55 -8.10 8.15 -6.25
C ILE A 55 -8.92 7.56 -7.39
N ALA A 56 -8.72 6.28 -7.69
CA ALA A 56 -9.40 5.58 -8.79
C ALA A 56 -9.65 4.09 -8.44
N GLY A 57 -10.43 3.41 -9.29
CA GLY A 57 -10.71 1.97 -9.18
C GLY A 57 -12.11 1.64 -8.62
N GLU A 58 -12.44 0.35 -8.62
CA GLU A 58 -13.74 -0.21 -8.20
C GLU A 58 -13.62 -1.46 -7.32
#